data_AF-A0A2H9PAX8-F1
#
_entry.id   AF-A0A2H9PAX8-F1
#
_cell.length_a   1.000
_cell.length_b   1.000
_cell.length_c   1.000
_cell.angle_alpha   90.00
_cell.angle_beta   90.00
_cell.angle_gamma   90.00
#
_symmetry.space_group_name_H-M   'P 1'
#
loop_
_entity.id
_entity.type
_entity.pdbx_description
1 polymer ?
#
loop_
_entity_poly.entity_id
_entity_poly.type
_entity_poly.pdbx_seq_one_letter_code
_entity_poly.pdbx_strand_id
1 'polypeptide(L)'
;MVKKMVAVHILLLFLVISGYAYEVSETCSYIAVSPITARANGTDTITVLVTIKSETGIPVSGETVVLNVTRPESTIIENTSPPDALTNASGQCSFTIRSSYSYGETITATVAQRTIKENLLGARNPCFEEGPGDTSPTGWGFDNWGTGASGYWDTTTFHTGLKSLKIINPGGRGIWITWPGKKGTMTENTSYKLSVWVIHLYTSGSNPSFIVFYNDINDTNIGSSSIPITPSDTWTYYSSIVTSPAKTDNIRAIYLESSWGAEQTVWFDDVRIERIPTVNFTASNLKFVSSPFTIIQNEVSPKITVIAGDSYGNTDTTFNNTVALLSSSSNGKFSSDGTNWSTINDSAITLISGASNFYYK
;
A
#
# COMPACT_ATOMS: atom_id res chain seq x y z
N MET A 1 -16.85 -40.40 -71.12
CA MET A 1 -15.82 -40.57 -70.08
C MET A 1 -15.95 -39.41 -69.10
N VAL A 2 -16.48 -39.66 -67.91
CA VAL A 2 -16.73 -38.63 -66.88
C VAL A 2 -15.43 -38.35 -66.13
N LYS A 3 -14.90 -37.12 -66.17
CA LYS A 3 -13.77 -36.68 -65.34
C LYS A 3 -14.27 -36.45 -63.92
N LYS A 4 -13.92 -37.35 -62.99
CA LYS A 4 -14.09 -37.13 -61.54
C LYS A 4 -13.18 -35.97 -61.10
N MET A 5 -13.77 -34.90 -60.58
CA MET A 5 -13.05 -33.90 -59.78
C MET A 5 -12.69 -34.56 -58.45
N VAL A 6 -11.40 -34.60 -58.13
CA VAL A 6 -10.92 -34.97 -56.81
C VAL A 6 -10.88 -33.69 -55.98
N ALA A 7 -11.78 -33.58 -55.01
CA ALA A 7 -11.75 -32.50 -54.02
C ALA A 7 -10.61 -32.79 -53.05
N VAL A 8 -9.51 -32.03 -53.16
CA VAL A 8 -8.44 -32.03 -52.16
C VAL A 8 -8.98 -31.27 -50.95
N HIS A 9 -9.41 -32.01 -49.91
CA HIS A 9 -9.66 -31.42 -48.60
C HIS A 9 -8.31 -31.06 -47.97
N ILE A 10 -7.89 -29.82 -48.15
CA ILE A 10 -6.82 -29.23 -47.35
C ILE A 10 -7.43 -29.00 -45.97
N LEU A 11 -7.21 -29.92 -45.05
CA LEU A 11 -7.46 -29.71 -43.63
C LEU A 11 -6.40 -28.70 -43.16
N LEU A 12 -6.76 -27.41 -43.10
CA LEU A 12 -5.95 -26.40 -42.41
C LEU A 12 -5.97 -26.77 -40.92
N LEU A 13 -4.94 -27.51 -40.49
CA LEU A 13 -4.64 -27.64 -39.08
C LEU A 13 -4.12 -26.27 -38.62
N PHE A 14 -4.99 -25.46 -38.01
CA PHE A 14 -4.56 -24.29 -37.25
C PHE A 14 -3.72 -24.82 -36.08
N LEU A 15 -2.41 -24.89 -36.28
CA LEU A 15 -1.46 -24.95 -35.18
C LEU A 15 -1.58 -23.59 -34.48
N VAL A 16 -2.43 -23.52 -33.46
CA VAL A 16 -2.30 -22.48 -32.45
C VAL A 16 -0.96 -22.76 -31.79
N ILE A 17 0.09 -22.11 -32.29
CA ILE A 17 1.31 -21.96 -31.52
C ILE A 17 0.85 -21.11 -30.35
N SER A 18 0.51 -21.74 -29.23
CA SER A 18 0.41 -21.04 -27.96
C SER A 18 1.80 -20.43 -27.77
N GLY A 19 1.97 -19.16 -28.13
CA GLY A 19 3.09 -18.38 -27.61
C GLY A 19 3.07 -18.62 -26.12
N TYR A 20 4.20 -19.06 -25.55
CA TYR A 20 4.30 -19.39 -24.14
C TYR A 20 3.64 -18.26 -23.34
N ALA A 21 2.45 -18.52 -22.80
CA ALA A 21 1.80 -17.57 -21.92
C ALA A 21 2.67 -17.53 -20.67
N TYR A 22 3.27 -16.38 -20.40
CA TYR A 22 4.04 -16.21 -19.19
C TYR A 22 3.11 -16.42 -17.99
N GLU A 23 3.45 -17.35 -17.10
CA GLU A 23 2.63 -17.60 -15.93
C GLU A 23 2.62 -16.39 -14.99
N VAL A 24 1.46 -16.07 -14.42
CA VAL A 24 1.30 -15.00 -13.44
C VAL A 24 2.12 -15.29 -12.18
N SER A 25 2.89 -14.30 -11.69
CA SER A 25 3.62 -14.38 -10.41
C SER A 25 2.99 -13.45 -9.37
N GLU A 26 2.65 -14.00 -8.20
CA GLU A 26 2.13 -13.21 -7.05
C GLU A 26 3.19 -12.28 -6.45
N THR A 27 4.46 -12.64 -6.59
CA THR A 27 5.59 -11.96 -5.94
C THR A 27 6.13 -10.82 -6.78
N CYS A 28 6.09 -10.94 -8.11
CA CYS A 28 6.42 -9.86 -9.05
C CYS A 28 5.23 -8.95 -9.38
N SER A 29 3.99 -9.43 -9.21
CA SER A 29 2.78 -8.64 -9.42
C SER A 29 2.39 -7.83 -8.20
N TYR A 30 1.72 -6.69 -8.41
CA TYR A 30 1.34 -5.80 -7.31
C TYR A 30 0.13 -4.93 -7.64
N ILE A 31 -0.51 -4.46 -6.57
CA ILE A 31 -1.51 -3.40 -6.60
C ILE A 31 -0.87 -2.09 -6.14
N ALA A 32 -1.23 -0.99 -6.79
CA ALA A 32 -0.94 0.38 -6.36
C ALA A 32 -2.23 1.20 -6.40
N VAL A 33 -2.40 2.14 -5.47
CA VAL A 33 -3.62 2.96 -5.36
C VAL A 33 -3.31 4.45 -5.31
N SER A 34 -4.18 5.27 -5.91
CA SER A 34 -4.08 6.72 -5.84
C SER A 34 -5.44 7.40 -6.13
N PRO A 35 -5.91 8.35 -5.31
CA PRO A 35 -5.42 8.66 -3.97
C PRO A 35 -5.62 7.47 -3.00
N ILE A 36 -5.04 7.55 -1.81
CA ILE A 36 -5.14 6.54 -0.74
C ILE A 36 -6.32 6.77 0.20
N THR A 37 -6.98 7.92 0.06
CA THR A 37 -8.19 8.30 0.78
C THR A 37 -9.20 8.97 -0.15
N ALA A 38 -10.48 8.82 0.16
CA ALA A 38 -11.57 9.51 -0.52
C ALA A 38 -12.71 9.78 0.48
N ARG A 39 -13.53 10.80 0.26
CA ARG A 39 -14.70 11.02 1.12
C ARG A 39 -15.74 9.94 0.86
N ALA A 40 -16.40 9.49 1.91
CA ALA A 40 -17.52 8.56 1.86
C ALA A 40 -18.81 9.24 1.38
N ASN A 41 -18.78 9.85 0.19
CA ASN A 41 -19.88 10.60 -0.42
C ASN A 41 -20.54 9.86 -1.60
N GLY A 42 -20.14 8.61 -1.86
CA GLY A 42 -20.65 7.79 -2.96
C GLY A 42 -20.25 8.26 -4.35
N THR A 43 -19.35 9.25 -4.49
CA THR A 43 -18.96 9.85 -5.78
C THR A 43 -17.45 10.10 -5.92
N ASP A 44 -16.75 10.45 -4.84
CA ASP A 44 -15.30 10.53 -4.81
C ASP A 44 -14.72 9.12 -5.02
N THR A 45 -13.72 9.01 -5.88
CA THR A 45 -13.14 7.72 -6.30
C THR A 45 -11.68 7.59 -5.90
N ILE A 46 -11.25 6.35 -5.73
CA ILE A 46 -9.85 5.95 -5.66
C ILE A 46 -9.54 5.11 -6.89
N THR A 47 -8.44 5.40 -7.57
CA THR A 47 -7.95 4.55 -8.67
C THR A 47 -7.08 3.44 -8.10
N VAL A 48 -7.35 2.22 -8.56
CA VAL A 48 -6.58 1.01 -8.25
C VAL A 48 -5.93 0.54 -9.54
N LEU A 49 -4.59 0.55 -9.58
CA LEU A 49 -3.80 0.00 -10.68
C LEU A 49 -3.29 -1.38 -10.27
N VAL A 50 -3.62 -2.40 -11.07
CA VAL A 50 -3.10 -3.75 -10.92
C VAL A 50 -2.04 -3.98 -12.00
N THR A 51 -0.84 -4.38 -11.60
CA THR A 51 0.25 -4.76 -12.51
C THR A 51 0.53 -6.25 -12.34
N ILE A 52 0.38 -7.00 -13.43
CA ILE A 52 0.59 -8.44 -13.53
C ILE A 52 1.87 -8.72 -14.30
N LYS A 53 2.77 -9.44 -13.66
CA LYS A 53 4.04 -9.88 -14.21
C LYS A 53 4.24 -11.37 -14.03
N SER A 54 5.13 -11.92 -14.83
CA SER A 54 5.63 -13.28 -14.70
C SER A 54 6.63 -13.41 -13.58
N GLU A 55 7.02 -14.64 -13.27
CA GLU A 55 8.12 -14.95 -12.36
C GLU A 55 9.49 -14.49 -12.86
N THR A 56 9.58 -13.95 -14.08
CA THR A 56 10.80 -13.37 -14.65
C THR A 56 10.67 -11.87 -14.89
N GLY A 57 9.66 -11.24 -14.28
CA GLY A 57 9.42 -9.80 -14.37
C GLY A 57 8.82 -9.34 -15.70
N ILE A 58 8.42 -10.25 -16.58
CA ILE A 58 7.84 -9.92 -17.89
C ILE A 58 6.34 -9.61 -17.71
N PRO A 59 5.82 -8.50 -18.26
CA PRO A 59 4.39 -8.20 -18.18
C PRO A 59 3.52 -9.27 -18.83
N VAL A 60 2.42 -9.66 -18.16
CA VAL A 60 1.47 -10.66 -18.67
C VAL A 60 0.20 -9.98 -19.15
N SER A 61 -0.03 -10.00 -20.47
CA SER A 61 -1.18 -9.37 -21.13
C SER A 61 -2.31 -10.37 -21.39
N GLY A 62 -3.55 -9.90 -21.40
CA GLY A 62 -4.75 -10.68 -21.75
C GLY A 62 -5.35 -11.46 -20.58
N GLU A 63 -4.86 -11.24 -19.36
CA GLU A 63 -5.36 -11.91 -18.16
C GLU A 63 -6.55 -11.16 -17.58
N THR A 64 -7.63 -11.88 -17.25
CA THR A 64 -8.79 -11.30 -16.55
C THR A 64 -8.47 -11.07 -15.08
N VAL A 65 -8.62 -9.83 -14.63
CA VAL A 65 -8.41 -9.44 -13.24
C VAL A 65 -9.73 -9.22 -12.52
N VAL A 66 -9.90 -9.87 -11.37
CA VAL A 66 -11.05 -9.64 -10.48
C VAL A 66 -10.57 -8.90 -9.24
N LEU A 67 -11.00 -7.65 -9.06
CA LEU A 67 -10.67 -6.89 -7.86
C LEU A 67 -11.59 -7.31 -6.69
N ASN A 68 -10.98 -7.52 -5.52
CA ASN A 68 -11.70 -7.84 -4.29
C ASN A 68 -11.42 -6.77 -3.24
N VAL A 69 -12.43 -6.48 -2.44
CA VAL A 69 -12.36 -5.55 -1.31
C VAL A 69 -12.91 -6.24 -0.07
N THR A 70 -12.59 -5.71 1.11
CA THR A 70 -13.01 -6.34 2.38
C THR A 70 -14.53 -6.32 2.54
N ARG A 71 -15.21 -5.32 1.96
CA ARG A 71 -16.67 -5.16 2.06
C ARG A 71 -17.29 -4.91 0.68
N PRO A 72 -17.50 -5.97 -0.11
CA PRO A 72 -18.02 -5.84 -1.48
C PRO A 72 -19.44 -5.26 -1.54
N GLU A 73 -20.23 -5.41 -0.48
CA GLU A 73 -21.60 -4.85 -0.41
C GLU A 73 -21.64 -3.33 -0.17
N SER A 74 -20.56 -2.75 0.35
CA SER A 74 -20.49 -1.32 0.69
C SER A 74 -19.54 -0.50 -0.18
N THR A 75 -18.84 -1.16 -1.11
CA THR A 75 -17.82 -0.55 -1.95
C THR A 75 -18.10 -0.90 -3.40
N ILE A 76 -18.36 0.13 -4.20
CA ILE A 76 -18.62 -0.03 -5.62
C ILE A 76 -17.29 -0.09 -6.35
N ILE A 77 -17.11 -1.11 -7.18
CA ILE A 77 -15.94 -1.32 -8.04
C ILE A 77 -16.37 -1.15 -9.50
N GLU A 78 -15.61 -0.35 -10.25
CA GLU A 78 -15.80 -0.16 -11.68
C GLU A 78 -14.48 -0.39 -12.41
N ASN A 79 -14.52 -1.20 -13.46
CA ASN A 79 -13.38 -1.41 -14.35
C ASN A 79 -13.21 -0.16 -15.21
N THR A 80 -12.02 0.43 -15.24
CA THR A 80 -11.81 1.69 -15.96
C THR A 80 -10.98 1.53 -17.21
N SER A 81 -9.88 0.78 -17.13
CA SER A 81 -8.98 0.64 -18.27
C SER A 81 -8.14 -0.63 -18.21
N PRO A 82 -8.31 -1.57 -19.15
CA PRO A 82 -9.40 -1.66 -20.13
C PRO A 82 -10.77 -1.97 -19.45
N PRO A 83 -11.91 -1.63 -20.07
CA PRO A 83 -13.24 -1.84 -19.46
C PRO A 83 -13.60 -3.31 -19.15
N ASP A 84 -12.95 -4.26 -19.82
CA ASP A 84 -13.13 -5.70 -19.63
C ASP A 84 -12.27 -6.29 -18.50
N ALA A 85 -11.50 -5.44 -17.79
CA ALA A 85 -10.52 -5.84 -16.78
C ALA A 85 -9.46 -6.84 -17.28
N LEU A 86 -9.17 -6.85 -18.59
CA LEU A 86 -8.04 -7.57 -19.14
C LEU A 86 -6.75 -6.77 -18.97
N THR A 87 -5.64 -7.43 -18.68
CA THR A 87 -4.34 -6.76 -18.65
C THR A 87 -3.91 -6.34 -20.06
N ASN A 88 -3.50 -5.07 -20.21
CA ASN A 88 -2.96 -4.55 -21.46
C ASN A 88 -1.55 -5.11 -21.77
N ALA A 89 -0.93 -4.67 -22.86
CA ALA A 89 0.41 -5.11 -23.27
C ALA A 89 1.53 -4.84 -22.23
N SER A 90 1.31 -3.92 -21.30
CA SER A 90 2.20 -3.64 -20.16
C SER A 90 1.81 -4.43 -18.91
N GLY A 91 0.94 -5.43 -19.03
CA GLY A 91 0.47 -6.26 -17.93
C GLY A 91 -0.43 -5.52 -16.95
N GLN A 92 -1.08 -4.43 -17.37
CA GLN A 92 -1.80 -3.54 -16.47
C GLN A 92 -3.29 -3.44 -16.77
N CYS A 93 -4.08 -3.35 -15.71
CA CYS A 93 -5.46 -2.87 -15.78
C CYS A 93 -5.76 -2.00 -14.56
N SER A 94 -6.78 -1.15 -14.65
CA SER A 94 -7.19 -0.26 -13.59
C SER A 94 -8.68 -0.35 -13.28
N PHE A 95 -8.99 -0.04 -12.04
CA PHE A 95 -10.33 0.04 -11.48
C PHE A 95 -10.50 1.38 -10.77
N THR A 96 -11.73 1.81 -10.59
CA THR A 96 -12.10 2.85 -9.62
C THR A 96 -12.97 2.23 -8.55
N ILE A 97 -12.72 2.62 -7.31
CA ILE A 97 -13.56 2.26 -6.17
C ILE A 97 -14.15 3.51 -5.52
N ARG A 98 -15.37 3.40 -5.02
CA ARG A 98 -16.02 4.45 -4.20
C ARG A 98 -16.92 3.83 -3.14
N SER A 99 -17.18 4.58 -2.08
CA SER A 99 -18.09 4.17 -1.02
C SER A 99 -18.87 5.36 -0.46
N SER A 100 -20.02 5.04 0.11
CA SER A 100 -20.83 5.96 0.93
C SER A 100 -20.62 5.75 2.43
N TYR A 101 -19.76 4.78 2.81
CA TYR A 101 -19.45 4.41 4.19
C TYR A 101 -18.01 4.78 4.57
N SER A 102 -17.81 5.47 5.71
CA SER A 102 -16.48 5.93 6.15
C SER A 102 -15.70 4.86 6.93
N TYR A 103 -14.89 4.07 6.23
CA TYR A 103 -14.07 3.01 6.82
C TYR A 103 -12.87 2.65 5.93
N GLY A 104 -11.95 1.87 6.49
CA GLY A 104 -10.87 1.21 5.78
C GLY A 104 -11.30 0.07 4.85
N GLU A 105 -10.60 -0.09 3.72
CA GLU A 105 -10.73 -1.24 2.81
C GLU A 105 -9.36 -1.87 2.53
N THR A 106 -9.26 -3.19 2.72
CA THR A 106 -8.15 -3.97 2.16
C THR A 106 -8.51 -4.42 0.76
N ILE A 107 -7.61 -4.19 -0.19
CA ILE A 107 -7.80 -4.49 -1.60
C ILE A 107 -6.87 -5.63 -2.02
N THR A 108 -7.42 -6.62 -2.70
CA THR A 108 -6.66 -7.67 -3.39
C THR A 108 -7.17 -7.83 -4.81
N ALA A 109 -6.46 -8.57 -5.65
CA ALA A 109 -6.93 -8.95 -6.97
C ALA A 109 -6.72 -10.45 -7.18
N THR A 110 -7.65 -11.10 -7.86
CA THR A 110 -7.54 -12.50 -8.25
C THR A 110 -7.30 -12.57 -9.76
N VAL A 111 -6.23 -13.26 -10.17
CA VAL A 111 -5.85 -13.46 -11.58
C VAL A 111 -5.30 -14.87 -11.72
N ALA A 112 -5.79 -15.66 -12.67
CA ALA A 112 -5.34 -17.05 -12.86
C ALA A 112 -5.21 -17.85 -11.54
N GLN A 113 -6.23 -17.74 -10.67
CA GLN A 113 -6.32 -18.35 -9.32
C GLN A 113 -5.28 -17.87 -8.28
N ARG A 114 -4.49 -16.86 -8.60
CA ARG A 114 -3.49 -16.25 -7.73
C ARG A 114 -4.01 -14.95 -7.12
N THR A 115 -3.58 -14.65 -5.90
CA THR A 115 -3.94 -13.44 -5.15
C THR A 115 -2.82 -12.40 -5.22
N ILE A 116 -3.09 -11.31 -5.91
CA ILE A 116 -2.22 -10.14 -5.97
C ILE A 116 -2.60 -9.18 -4.86
N LYS A 117 -1.60 -8.69 -4.14
CA LYS A 117 -1.75 -7.72 -3.04
C LYS A 117 -1.05 -6.41 -3.35
N GLU A 118 -1.31 -5.39 -2.55
CA GLU A 118 -0.54 -4.16 -2.59
C GLU A 118 0.96 -4.44 -2.42
N ASN A 119 1.79 -3.70 -3.14
CA ASN A 119 3.20 -3.59 -2.80
C ASN A 119 3.69 -2.19 -3.13
N LEU A 120 4.01 -1.39 -2.10
CA LEU A 120 4.58 -0.05 -2.30
C LEU A 120 5.96 -0.07 -2.97
N LEU A 121 6.59 -1.26 -3.06
CA LEU A 121 7.83 -1.49 -3.78
C LEU A 121 7.63 -2.02 -5.20
N GLY A 122 6.40 -2.17 -5.69
CA GLY A 122 6.11 -2.82 -6.98
C GLY A 122 6.93 -2.29 -8.16
N ALA A 123 7.03 -0.97 -8.30
CA ALA A 123 7.83 -0.33 -9.37
C ALA A 123 9.36 -0.37 -9.13
N ARG A 124 9.82 -1.08 -8.09
CA ARG A 124 11.22 -1.23 -7.68
C ARG A 124 11.66 -2.70 -7.69
N ASN A 125 11.05 -3.53 -8.54
CA ASN A 125 11.48 -4.90 -8.74
C ASN A 125 11.60 -5.70 -7.40
N PRO A 126 10.51 -5.85 -6.64
CA PRO A 126 10.54 -6.47 -5.31
C PRO A 126 10.84 -7.98 -5.30
N CYS A 127 10.65 -8.64 -6.45
CA CYS A 127 11.02 -10.04 -6.70
C CYS A 127 12.39 -10.19 -7.36
N PHE A 128 13.09 -9.08 -7.63
CA PHE A 128 14.46 -9.09 -8.14
C PHE A 128 14.66 -9.71 -9.53
N GLU A 129 13.69 -9.68 -10.42
CA GLU A 129 13.81 -10.34 -11.73
C GLU A 129 14.21 -9.43 -12.89
N GLU A 130 14.08 -8.11 -12.71
CA GLU A 130 14.31 -7.11 -13.75
C GLU A 130 15.66 -6.40 -13.61
N GLY A 131 16.52 -6.40 -14.61
CA GLY A 131 17.82 -5.71 -14.57
C GLY A 131 18.61 -5.78 -15.87
N PRO A 132 19.54 -4.84 -16.12
CA PRO A 132 20.38 -4.89 -17.32
C PRO A 132 21.44 -6.01 -17.19
N GLY A 133 21.43 -6.95 -18.14
CA GLY A 133 22.53 -7.89 -18.39
C GLY A 133 22.99 -8.73 -17.20
N ASP A 134 22.08 -9.09 -16.29
CA ASP A 134 22.35 -9.90 -15.08
C ASP A 134 23.38 -9.31 -14.10
N THR A 135 23.70 -8.01 -14.18
CA THR A 135 24.72 -7.39 -13.30
C THR A 135 24.16 -6.84 -12.00
N SER A 136 22.92 -6.34 -12.00
CA SER A 136 22.28 -5.79 -10.81
C SER A 136 20.75 -5.67 -10.99
N PRO A 137 19.96 -5.82 -9.92
CA PRO A 137 18.52 -5.65 -9.99
C PRO A 137 18.16 -4.17 -10.17
N THR A 138 17.26 -3.88 -11.10
CA THR A 138 16.74 -2.52 -11.34
C THR A 138 16.16 -1.95 -10.05
N GLY A 139 16.62 -0.75 -9.67
CA GLY A 139 16.13 -0.06 -8.48
C GLY A 139 16.80 -0.46 -7.16
N TRP A 140 17.72 -1.43 -7.18
CA TRP A 140 18.50 -1.86 -6.03
C TRP A 140 19.99 -1.71 -6.29
N GLY A 141 20.71 -1.16 -5.33
CA GLY A 141 22.17 -1.15 -5.33
C GLY A 141 22.71 -1.86 -4.10
N PHE A 142 23.94 -2.36 -4.21
CA PHE A 142 24.66 -2.91 -3.07
C PHE A 142 25.66 -1.88 -2.52
N ASP A 143 25.74 -1.78 -1.21
CA ASP A 143 26.75 -1.00 -0.50
C ASP A 143 27.26 -1.80 0.71
N ASN A 144 28.54 -1.63 1.02
CA ASN A 144 29.20 -2.26 2.16
C ASN A 144 29.94 -1.25 3.04
N TRP A 145 29.95 0.03 2.70
CA TRP A 145 30.66 1.10 3.42
C TRP A 145 32.08 0.73 3.86
N GLY A 146 32.81 -0.02 3.03
CA GLY A 146 34.20 -0.41 3.29
C GLY A 146 34.37 -1.58 4.27
N THR A 147 33.32 -2.29 4.66
CA THR A 147 33.43 -3.42 5.60
C THR A 147 33.84 -4.74 4.94
N GLY A 148 34.10 -4.75 3.62
CA GLY A 148 34.48 -5.96 2.88
C GLY A 148 33.36 -6.96 2.58
N ALA A 149 32.10 -6.66 2.94
CA ALA A 149 30.96 -7.48 2.54
C ALA A 149 30.75 -7.42 1.01
N SER A 150 30.26 -8.51 0.42
CA SER A 150 30.01 -8.60 -1.03
C SER A 150 28.54 -8.91 -1.31
N GLY A 151 27.97 -8.25 -2.30
CA GLY A 151 26.59 -8.45 -2.74
C GLY A 151 26.54 -9.11 -4.10
N TYR A 152 25.61 -10.05 -4.28
CA TYR A 152 25.41 -10.75 -5.55
C TYR A 152 23.93 -10.80 -5.90
N TRP A 153 23.63 -10.60 -7.19
CA TRP A 153 22.34 -10.97 -7.74
C TRP A 153 22.42 -12.47 -8.08
N ASP A 154 21.97 -13.31 -7.16
CA ASP A 154 22.25 -14.74 -7.18
C ASP A 154 21.23 -15.46 -8.06
N THR A 155 21.69 -16.11 -9.13
CA THR A 155 20.86 -16.88 -10.09
C THR A 155 20.78 -18.38 -9.75
N THR A 156 21.38 -18.79 -8.62
CA THR A 156 21.48 -20.20 -8.22
C THR A 156 20.62 -20.53 -7.00
N THR A 157 20.36 -19.53 -6.16
CA THR A 157 19.56 -19.65 -4.95
C THR A 157 18.54 -18.53 -4.96
N PHE A 158 17.26 -18.86 -5.12
CA PHE A 158 16.13 -17.92 -5.17
C PHE A 158 14.88 -18.61 -4.62
N HIS A 159 13.89 -17.83 -4.16
CA HIS A 159 12.65 -18.35 -3.61
C HIS A 159 11.61 -18.52 -4.72
N THR A 160 11.40 -17.47 -5.52
CA THR A 160 10.60 -17.54 -6.75
C THR A 160 11.40 -17.03 -7.94
N GLY A 161 10.91 -17.26 -9.16
CA GLY A 161 11.57 -16.76 -10.36
C GLY A 161 12.90 -17.44 -10.62
N LEU A 162 13.94 -16.64 -10.82
CA LEU A 162 15.28 -17.05 -11.22
C LEU A 162 16.39 -16.38 -10.42
N LYS A 163 16.10 -15.36 -9.59
CA LYS A 163 17.12 -14.53 -8.96
C LYS A 163 16.72 -14.07 -7.57
N SER A 164 17.71 -13.91 -6.69
CA SER A 164 17.52 -13.27 -5.38
C SER A 164 18.70 -12.38 -5.01
N LEU A 165 18.56 -11.61 -3.93
CA LEU A 165 19.64 -10.76 -3.43
C LEU A 165 20.45 -11.47 -2.36
N LYS A 166 21.74 -11.69 -2.63
CA LYS A 166 22.67 -12.32 -1.68
C LYS A 166 23.61 -11.29 -1.07
N ILE A 167 23.98 -11.52 0.18
CA ILE A 167 25.07 -10.86 0.89
C ILE A 167 25.98 -11.93 1.47
N ILE A 168 27.28 -11.88 1.14
CA ILE A 168 28.34 -12.61 1.84
C ILE A 168 29.04 -11.60 2.75
N ASN A 169 28.87 -11.77 4.06
CA ASN A 169 29.41 -10.87 5.07
C ASN A 169 30.56 -11.56 5.83
N PRO A 170 31.82 -11.11 5.71
CA PRO A 170 32.98 -11.74 6.34
C PRO A 170 33.24 -11.30 7.79
N GLY A 171 32.28 -10.63 8.46
CA GLY A 171 32.48 -10.01 9.77
C GLY A 171 32.25 -8.49 9.81
N GLY A 172 31.64 -7.93 8.76
CA GLY A 172 31.32 -6.52 8.57
C GLY A 172 29.80 -6.27 8.46
N ARG A 173 29.37 -5.52 7.43
CA ARG A 173 27.98 -5.25 7.08
C ARG A 173 27.81 -5.06 5.56
N GLY A 174 26.90 -5.80 4.94
CA GLY A 174 26.45 -5.56 3.58
C GLY A 174 24.99 -5.12 3.56
N ILE A 175 24.62 -4.32 2.56
CA ILE A 175 23.27 -3.79 2.41
C ILE A 175 22.87 -3.77 0.94
N TRP A 176 21.70 -4.31 0.65
CA TRP A 176 20.95 -3.96 -0.56
C TRP A 176 20.00 -2.81 -0.25
N ILE A 177 20.10 -1.74 -1.03
CA ILE A 177 19.40 -0.47 -0.83
C ILE A 177 18.63 -0.04 -2.07
N THR A 178 17.42 0.47 -1.88
CA THR A 178 16.73 1.23 -2.93
C THR A 178 17.21 2.69 -2.90
N TRP A 179 18.00 3.11 -3.91
CA TRP A 179 18.56 4.47 -4.00
C TRP A 179 17.46 5.54 -4.22
N PRO A 180 17.69 6.81 -3.81
CA PRO A 180 16.62 7.76 -3.41
C PRO A 180 15.79 8.37 -4.55
N GLY A 181 15.90 7.88 -5.79
CA GLY A 181 15.31 8.54 -6.97
C GLY A 181 13.83 8.25 -7.24
N LYS A 182 13.30 7.14 -6.69
CA LYS A 182 11.85 6.92 -6.64
C LYS A 182 11.47 7.00 -5.18
N LYS A 183 10.40 7.69 -4.83
CA LYS A 183 9.84 7.75 -3.47
C LYS A 183 8.51 7.01 -3.53
N GLY A 184 8.33 6.00 -2.67
CA GLY A 184 7.01 5.38 -2.49
C GLY A 184 6.23 6.22 -1.48
N THR A 185 4.93 6.40 -1.68
CA THR A 185 4.11 7.19 -0.75
C THR A 185 3.81 6.39 0.51
N MET A 186 4.21 6.91 1.67
CA MET A 186 3.80 6.42 2.98
C MET A 186 3.22 7.58 3.76
N THR A 187 2.04 7.41 4.34
CA THR A 187 1.42 8.40 5.21
C THR A 187 1.76 8.19 6.66
N GLU A 188 1.82 9.28 7.41
CA GLU A 188 2.00 9.30 8.86
C GLU A 188 0.95 8.48 9.62
N ASN A 189 1.34 8.04 10.83
CA ASN A 189 0.49 7.30 11.77
C ASN A 189 -0.29 6.13 11.15
N THR A 190 0.23 5.55 10.06
CA THR A 190 -0.41 4.50 9.30
C THR A 190 0.30 3.18 9.55
N SER A 191 -0.48 2.10 9.72
CA SER A 191 0.08 0.77 9.85
C SER A 191 0.46 0.17 8.49
N TYR A 192 1.61 -0.48 8.44
CA TYR A 192 2.10 -1.21 7.28
C TYR A 192 2.53 -2.61 7.70
N LYS A 193 2.22 -3.62 6.89
CA LYS A 193 2.85 -4.92 6.99
C LYS A 193 4.08 -4.95 6.10
N LEU A 194 5.21 -5.20 6.72
CA LEU A 194 6.46 -5.50 6.05
C LEU A 194 6.58 -7.03 5.95
N SER A 195 7.05 -7.55 4.82
CA SER A 195 7.43 -8.96 4.72
C SER A 195 8.54 -9.22 3.71
N VAL A 196 9.27 -10.33 3.93
CA VAL A 196 10.38 -10.77 3.09
C VAL A 196 10.59 -12.28 3.27
N TRP A 197 11.03 -12.96 2.21
CA TRP A 197 11.55 -14.33 2.30
C TRP A 197 13.06 -14.30 2.45
N VAL A 198 13.60 -15.11 3.37
CA VAL A 198 15.02 -15.08 3.71
C VAL A 198 15.61 -16.48 3.90
N ILE A 199 16.80 -16.69 3.38
CA ILE A 199 17.76 -17.69 3.89
C ILE A 199 18.83 -16.93 4.67
N HIS A 200 19.13 -17.36 5.88
CA HIS A 200 20.16 -16.76 6.73
C HIS A 200 21.05 -17.86 7.30
N LEU A 201 22.17 -18.11 6.60
CA LEU A 201 23.23 -18.99 7.04
C LEU A 201 24.16 -18.23 7.99
N TYR A 202 24.18 -18.69 9.22
CA TYR A 202 24.72 -17.93 10.34
C TYR A 202 25.80 -18.75 11.05
N THR A 203 26.95 -18.13 11.28
CA THR A 203 28.01 -18.74 12.11
C THR A 203 28.04 -18.14 13.52
N SER A 204 27.85 -16.82 13.65
CA SER A 204 27.71 -16.04 14.90
C SER A 204 27.39 -14.57 14.56
N GLY A 205 27.08 -13.70 15.54
CA GLY A 205 26.83 -12.25 15.32
C GLY A 205 25.39 -11.73 15.53
N SER A 206 25.04 -10.67 14.79
CA SER A 206 23.71 -10.04 14.84
C SER A 206 22.84 -10.52 13.69
N ASN A 207 21.54 -10.61 13.94
CA ASN A 207 20.55 -11.00 12.96
C ASN A 207 20.38 -9.98 11.83
N PRO A 208 20.25 -10.39 10.55
CA PRO A 208 19.90 -9.52 9.45
C PRO A 208 18.55 -8.84 9.66
N SER A 209 18.28 -7.80 8.87
CA SER A 209 17.06 -7.03 8.99
C SER A 209 16.56 -6.51 7.65
N PHE A 210 15.24 -6.48 7.51
CA PHE A 210 14.55 -5.65 6.52
C PHE A 210 14.11 -4.37 7.23
N ILE A 211 14.64 -3.23 6.79
CA ILE A 211 14.43 -1.90 7.40
C ILE A 211 13.76 -0.95 6.40
N VAL A 212 12.78 -0.20 6.88
CA VAL A 212 12.16 0.92 6.18
C VAL A 212 12.52 2.21 6.91
N PHE A 213 13.04 3.20 6.17
CA PHE A 213 13.29 4.55 6.66
C PHE A 213 12.23 5.53 6.17
N TYR A 214 11.84 6.47 7.02
CA TYR A 214 10.78 7.44 6.77
C TYR A 214 11.35 8.85 6.60
N ASN A 215 10.84 9.59 5.63
CA ASN A 215 11.10 11.02 5.49
C ASN A 215 9.83 11.83 5.77
N ASP A 216 10.01 13.04 6.28
CA ASP A 216 8.98 14.08 6.22
C ASP A 216 8.91 14.76 4.84
N ILE A 217 7.97 15.69 4.69
CA ILE A 217 7.76 16.46 3.46
C ILE A 217 9.00 17.28 3.02
N ASN A 218 9.95 17.53 3.93
CA ASN A 218 11.18 18.25 3.67
C ASN A 218 12.38 17.31 3.44
N ASP A 219 12.13 16.01 3.21
CA ASP A 219 13.15 14.98 3.04
C ASP A 219 14.08 14.74 4.25
N THR A 220 13.62 15.12 5.44
CA THR A 220 14.34 14.86 6.68
C THR A 220 14.03 13.45 7.18
N ASN A 221 15.06 12.67 7.54
CA ASN A 221 14.85 11.37 8.18
C ASN A 221 14.18 11.56 9.54
N ILE A 222 13.03 10.92 9.73
CA ILE A 222 12.25 11.01 10.98
C ILE A 222 12.19 9.67 11.73
N GLY A 223 12.80 8.61 11.20
CA GLY A 223 12.92 7.33 11.90
C GLY A 223 12.97 6.13 10.97
N SER A 224 12.92 4.95 11.58
CA SER A 224 12.89 3.68 10.87
C SER A 224 12.09 2.63 11.62
N SER A 225 11.63 1.62 10.90
CA SER A 225 11.11 0.38 11.47
C SER A 225 11.76 -0.81 10.78
N SER A 226 11.86 -1.94 11.48
CA SER A 226 12.47 -3.14 10.93
C SER A 226 11.75 -4.41 11.33
N ILE A 227 11.99 -5.47 10.56
CA ILE A 227 11.69 -6.84 10.93
C ILE A 227 13.03 -7.53 11.23
N PRO A 228 13.26 -8.01 12.47
CA PRO A 228 14.43 -8.83 12.76
C PRO A 228 14.24 -10.22 12.14
N ILE A 229 15.30 -10.75 11.53
CA ILE A 229 15.29 -12.05 10.87
C ILE A 229 16.16 -13.03 11.65
N THR A 230 15.62 -14.18 12.01
CA THR A 230 16.38 -15.22 12.72
C THR A 230 17.15 -16.11 11.73
N PRO A 231 18.16 -16.86 12.19
CA PRO A 231 18.83 -17.86 11.34
C PRO A 231 17.85 -18.91 10.80
N SER A 232 18.03 -19.27 9.53
CA SER A 232 17.35 -20.37 8.86
C SER A 232 18.12 -20.77 7.60
N ASP A 233 18.37 -22.05 7.42
CA ASP A 233 19.03 -22.61 6.23
C ASP A 233 18.08 -22.91 5.07
N THR A 234 16.79 -22.59 5.25
CA THR A 234 15.75 -22.71 4.22
C THR A 234 14.99 -21.41 4.08
N TRP A 235 14.38 -21.19 2.91
CA TRP A 235 13.55 -20.01 2.67
C TRP A 235 12.46 -19.91 3.73
N THR A 236 12.52 -18.83 4.52
CA THR A 236 11.61 -18.60 5.64
C THR A 236 10.94 -17.24 5.47
N TYR A 237 9.62 -17.22 5.62
CA TYR A 237 8.81 -16.01 5.55
C TYR A 237 8.88 -15.25 6.87
N TYR A 238 9.33 -13.99 6.81
CA TYR A 238 9.32 -13.06 7.94
C TYR A 238 8.34 -11.93 7.66
N SER A 239 7.56 -11.53 8.68
CA SER A 239 6.69 -10.37 8.59
C SER A 239 6.52 -9.67 9.94
N SER A 240 6.22 -8.36 9.89
CA SER A 240 5.85 -7.58 11.06
C SER A 240 4.90 -6.44 10.65
N ILE A 241 4.04 -6.03 11.58
CA ILE A 241 3.23 -4.82 11.42
C ILE A 241 3.97 -3.69 12.12
N VAL A 242 4.21 -2.60 11.40
CA VAL A 242 4.87 -1.38 11.88
C VAL A 242 3.94 -0.19 11.69
N THR A 243 4.09 0.85 12.51
CA THR A 243 3.35 2.10 12.34
C THR A 243 4.34 3.21 12.01
N SER A 244 4.10 3.91 10.90
CA SER A 244 4.92 5.04 10.49
C SER A 244 4.84 6.19 11.52
N PRO A 245 5.95 6.88 11.82
CA PRO A 245 5.95 8.04 12.72
C PRO A 245 5.02 9.18 12.24
N ALA A 246 4.70 10.10 13.15
CA ALA A 246 4.09 11.38 12.80
C ALA A 246 4.97 12.15 11.79
N LYS A 247 4.34 12.92 10.90
CA LYS A 247 4.94 13.67 9.79
C LYS A 247 5.53 12.84 8.64
N THR A 248 5.36 11.52 8.63
CA THR A 248 5.77 10.69 7.49
C THR A 248 5.04 11.12 6.21
N ASP A 249 5.82 11.35 5.16
CA ASP A 249 5.35 11.71 3.81
C ASP A 249 5.73 10.64 2.77
N ASN A 250 6.92 10.05 2.91
CA ASN A 250 7.41 9.07 1.94
C ASN A 250 8.43 8.09 2.53
N ILE A 251 8.69 7.02 1.75
CA ILE A 251 9.78 6.07 1.99
C ILE A 251 11.09 6.75 1.57
N ARG A 252 11.98 6.95 2.54
CA ARG A 252 13.35 7.45 2.32
C ARG A 252 14.21 6.39 1.64
N ALA A 253 14.26 5.19 2.24
CA ALA A 253 15.07 4.08 1.77
C ALA A 253 14.55 2.76 2.36
N ILE A 254 14.85 1.68 1.64
CA ILE A 254 14.65 0.30 2.09
C ILE A 254 16.00 -0.38 2.17
N TYR A 255 16.31 -0.98 3.33
CA TYR A 255 17.53 -1.78 3.51
C TYR A 255 17.15 -3.24 3.70
N LEU A 256 17.85 -4.11 2.98
CA LEU A 256 17.98 -5.53 3.30
C LEU A 256 19.43 -5.72 3.71
N GLU A 257 19.69 -5.91 5.00
CA GLU A 257 21.04 -5.88 5.54
C GLU A 257 21.43 -7.18 6.24
N SER A 258 22.71 -7.54 6.15
CA SER A 258 23.31 -8.62 6.93
C SER A 258 23.64 -8.23 8.38
N SER A 259 23.27 -7.02 8.82
CA SER A 259 23.67 -6.44 10.11
C SER A 259 25.19 -6.34 10.33
N TRP A 260 25.60 -5.78 11.47
CA TRP A 260 27.01 -5.66 11.85
C TRP A 260 27.54 -6.93 12.53
N GLY A 261 28.79 -7.26 12.22
CA GLY A 261 29.55 -8.29 12.90
C GLY A 261 29.63 -9.57 12.09
N ALA A 262 29.74 -10.69 12.80
CA ALA A 262 30.32 -11.96 12.36
C ALA A 262 29.82 -12.57 11.03
N GLU A 263 30.58 -13.57 10.61
CA GLU A 263 30.48 -14.19 9.29
C GLU A 263 29.10 -14.82 9.05
N GLN A 264 28.46 -14.41 7.96
CA GLN A 264 27.15 -14.88 7.58
C GLN A 264 26.92 -14.75 6.08
N THR A 265 26.05 -15.59 5.54
CA THR A 265 25.52 -15.43 4.18
C THR A 265 24.01 -15.34 4.25
N VAL A 266 23.45 -14.31 3.63
CA VAL A 266 22.01 -14.01 3.68
C VAL A 266 21.49 -13.84 2.27
N TRP A 267 20.33 -14.43 1.98
CA TRP A 267 19.58 -14.21 0.75
C TRP A 267 18.23 -13.61 1.07
N PHE A 268 17.80 -12.63 0.29
CA PHE A 268 16.50 -12.00 0.41
C PHE A 268 15.75 -12.14 -0.91
N ASP A 269 14.46 -12.44 -0.81
CA ASP A 269 13.57 -12.52 -1.95
C ASP A 269 12.17 -12.01 -1.60
N ASP A 270 11.38 -11.67 -2.63
CA ASP A 270 9.94 -11.39 -2.54
C ASP A 270 9.55 -10.37 -1.46
N VAL A 271 10.17 -9.19 -1.52
CA VAL A 271 9.99 -8.13 -0.52
C VAL A 271 8.68 -7.39 -0.70
N ARG A 272 7.91 -7.20 0.37
CA ARG A 272 6.61 -6.53 0.31
C ARG A 272 6.40 -5.51 1.42
N ILE A 273 5.76 -4.41 1.05
CA ILE A 273 5.20 -3.42 1.95
C ILE A 273 3.74 -3.20 1.58
N GLU A 274 2.85 -3.56 2.51
CA GLU A 274 1.39 -3.46 2.37
C GLU A 274 0.88 -2.43 3.38
N ARG A 275 0.05 -1.48 2.96
CA ARG A 275 -0.66 -0.58 3.87
C ARG A 275 -1.85 -1.32 4.49
N ILE A 276 -2.10 -1.08 5.78
CA ILE A 276 -3.22 -1.65 6.51
C ILE A 276 -4.08 -0.51 7.08
N PRO A 277 -5.32 -0.34 6.61
CA PRO A 277 -5.92 -0.91 5.38
C PRO A 277 -5.28 -0.32 4.10
N THR A 278 -5.54 -0.91 2.93
CA THR A 278 -4.99 -0.41 1.64
C THR A 278 -5.45 1.01 1.32
N VAL A 279 -6.71 1.35 1.64
CA VAL A 279 -7.27 2.69 1.49
C VAL A 279 -8.22 3.03 2.63
N ASN A 280 -8.54 4.31 2.82
CA ASN A 280 -9.58 4.75 3.75
C ASN A 280 -10.63 5.63 3.06
N PHE A 281 -11.91 5.30 3.23
CA PHE A 281 -12.99 6.24 3.01
C PHE A 281 -13.24 7.03 4.29
N THR A 282 -13.21 8.36 4.22
CA THR A 282 -13.32 9.25 5.40
C THR A 282 -14.66 9.97 5.42
N ALA A 283 -14.98 10.66 6.52
CA ALA A 283 -16.16 11.51 6.64
C ALA A 283 -16.39 12.39 5.40
N SER A 284 -17.65 12.49 4.98
CA SER A 284 -18.09 13.34 3.86
C SER A 284 -18.87 14.57 4.31
N ASN A 285 -19.31 14.62 5.56
CA ASN A 285 -20.02 15.75 6.14
C ASN A 285 -19.72 15.95 7.63
N LEU A 286 -20.11 17.11 8.16
CA LEU A 286 -20.26 17.37 9.59
C LEU A 286 -21.75 17.50 9.91
N LYS A 287 -22.22 16.87 10.98
CA LYS A 287 -23.64 16.81 11.32
C LYS A 287 -23.87 17.02 12.81
N PHE A 288 -24.81 17.89 13.17
CA PHE A 288 -25.35 17.93 14.53
C PHE A 288 -26.32 16.78 14.75
N VAL A 289 -26.12 16.02 15.81
CA VAL A 289 -26.98 14.87 16.17
C VAL A 289 -27.84 15.15 17.40
N SER A 290 -27.64 16.27 18.09
CA SER A 290 -28.56 16.76 19.12
C SER A 290 -29.89 17.17 18.50
N SER A 291 -30.99 16.93 19.24
CA SER A 291 -32.31 17.40 18.85
C SER A 291 -32.34 18.93 18.73
N PRO A 292 -33.09 19.51 17.78
CA PRO A 292 -33.32 20.96 17.71
C PRO A 292 -33.87 21.51 19.02
N PHE A 293 -33.44 22.70 19.41
CA PHE A 293 -33.88 23.37 20.64
C PHE A 293 -33.99 24.89 20.44
N THR A 294 -34.60 25.56 21.42
CA THR A 294 -34.61 27.02 21.55
C THR A 294 -34.11 27.37 22.95
N ILE A 295 -33.35 28.46 23.05
CA ILE A 295 -32.82 28.98 24.31
C ILE A 295 -33.22 30.45 24.45
N ILE A 296 -33.32 30.91 25.69
CA ILE A 296 -33.46 32.34 25.99
C ILE A 296 -32.09 33.00 25.81
N GLN A 297 -32.06 34.26 25.37
CA GLN A 297 -30.81 34.99 25.21
C GLN A 297 -29.99 34.96 26.51
N ASN A 298 -28.69 34.68 26.38
CA ASN A 298 -27.71 34.52 27.47
C ASN A 298 -27.85 33.24 28.32
N GLU A 299 -28.88 32.42 28.11
CA GLU A 299 -28.95 31.09 28.73
C GLU A 299 -28.05 30.10 27.99
N VAL A 300 -27.51 29.16 28.75
CA VAL A 300 -26.65 28.10 28.20
C VAL A 300 -27.51 27.07 27.48
N SER A 301 -27.16 26.73 26.23
CA SER A 301 -27.84 25.66 25.52
C SER A 301 -27.74 24.31 26.21
N PRO A 302 -28.62 23.35 25.90
CA PRO A 302 -28.30 21.94 26.06
C PRO A 302 -27.00 21.59 25.33
N LYS A 303 -26.38 20.47 25.71
CA LYS A 303 -25.17 19.97 25.06
C LYS A 303 -25.43 19.66 23.58
N ILE A 304 -24.62 20.25 22.71
CA ILE A 304 -24.67 20.08 21.26
C ILE A 304 -23.58 19.08 20.87
N THR A 305 -23.96 17.99 20.22
CA THR A 305 -23.04 16.99 19.71
C THR A 305 -22.92 17.14 18.20
N VAL A 306 -21.68 17.29 17.71
CA VAL A 306 -21.34 17.20 16.29
C VAL A 306 -20.62 15.90 16.02
N ILE A 307 -20.88 15.31 14.86
CA ILE A 307 -20.13 14.17 14.33
C ILE A 307 -19.53 14.51 12.97
N ALA A 308 -18.39 13.92 12.66
CA ALA A 308 -17.90 13.73 11.30
C ALA A 308 -18.57 12.47 10.74
N GLY A 309 -19.46 12.66 9.78
CA GLY A 309 -20.36 11.62 9.27
C GLY A 309 -20.05 11.19 7.84
N ASP A 310 -20.40 9.95 7.53
CA ASP A 310 -20.53 9.47 6.15
C ASP A 310 -21.88 9.87 5.52
N SER A 311 -22.16 9.40 4.29
CA SER A 311 -23.40 9.74 3.57
C SER A 311 -24.67 9.22 4.22
N TYR A 312 -24.57 8.18 5.05
CA TYR A 312 -25.69 7.61 5.78
C TYR A 312 -25.83 8.20 7.19
N GLY A 313 -24.90 9.07 7.60
CA GLY A 313 -24.87 9.69 8.91
C GLY A 313 -24.25 8.80 9.99
N ASN A 314 -23.50 7.75 9.62
CA ASN A 314 -22.66 7.02 10.56
C ASN A 314 -21.42 7.87 10.89
N THR A 315 -20.94 7.78 12.13
CA THR A 315 -19.73 8.49 12.56
C THR A 315 -18.47 7.83 12.00
N ASP A 316 -17.62 8.61 11.34
CA ASP A 316 -16.25 8.22 11.02
C ASP A 316 -15.39 8.26 12.30
N THR A 317 -15.22 7.11 12.93
CA THR A 317 -14.45 6.99 14.18
C THR A 317 -12.94 7.16 14.00
N THR A 318 -12.45 7.30 12.77
CA THR A 318 -11.04 7.59 12.49
C THR A 318 -10.74 9.08 12.38
N PHE A 319 -11.78 9.92 12.29
CA PHE A 319 -11.64 11.36 12.18
C PHE A 319 -11.27 12.01 13.52
N ASN A 320 -10.06 12.58 13.61
CA ASN A 320 -9.52 13.20 14.83
C ASN A 320 -9.09 14.67 14.64
N ASN A 321 -9.71 15.37 13.69
CA ASN A 321 -9.32 16.72 13.31
C ASN A 321 -10.15 17.81 14.01
N THR A 322 -9.62 19.03 13.99
CA THR A 322 -10.31 20.23 14.44
C THR A 322 -11.28 20.74 13.37
N VAL A 323 -12.48 21.13 13.80
CA VAL A 323 -13.51 21.75 12.95
C VAL A 323 -13.84 23.14 13.47
N ALA A 324 -14.18 24.05 12.56
CA ALA A 324 -14.61 25.39 12.90
C ALA A 324 -16.09 25.41 13.31
N LEU A 325 -16.40 26.23 14.31
CA LEU A 325 -17.76 26.61 14.69
C LEU A 325 -17.98 28.07 14.33
N LEU A 326 -19.08 28.38 13.65
CA LEU A 326 -19.42 29.73 13.22
C LEU A 326 -20.88 30.03 13.57
N SER A 327 -21.13 31.20 14.14
CA SER A 327 -22.49 31.71 14.35
C SER A 327 -22.76 32.94 13.49
N SER A 328 -23.94 32.98 12.87
CA SER A 328 -24.43 34.17 12.18
C SER A 328 -24.87 35.28 13.15
N SER A 329 -25.03 34.98 14.44
CA SER A 329 -25.23 35.99 15.48
C SER A 329 -23.88 36.57 15.89
N SER A 330 -23.68 37.87 15.69
CA SER A 330 -22.45 38.57 16.08
C SER A 330 -22.14 38.47 17.59
N ASN A 331 -23.17 38.24 18.40
CA ASN A 331 -23.06 38.09 19.86
C ASN A 331 -23.07 36.64 20.32
N GLY A 332 -23.29 35.67 19.41
CA GLY A 332 -23.26 34.26 19.75
C GLY A 332 -21.92 33.85 20.33
N LYS A 333 -21.93 32.95 21.32
CA LYS A 333 -20.70 32.43 21.94
C LYS A 333 -20.72 30.91 22.00
N PHE A 334 -19.56 30.29 21.84
CA PHE A 334 -19.38 28.84 21.95
C PHE A 334 -18.62 28.50 23.23
N SER A 335 -18.83 27.30 23.78
CA SER A 335 -18.10 26.78 24.93
C SER A 335 -17.94 25.26 24.83
N SER A 336 -16.79 24.72 25.24
CA SER A 336 -16.59 23.26 25.34
C SER A 336 -17.11 22.67 26.66
N ASP A 337 -17.28 23.49 27.70
CA ASP A 337 -17.63 23.07 29.06
C ASP A 337 -18.91 23.70 29.63
N GLY A 338 -19.52 24.65 28.90
CA GLY A 338 -20.71 25.39 29.31
C GLY A 338 -20.44 26.55 30.27
N THR A 339 -19.17 26.84 30.59
CA THR A 339 -18.76 27.83 31.58
C THR A 339 -17.77 28.86 31.02
N ASN A 340 -16.79 28.42 30.22
CA ASN A 340 -15.79 29.24 29.57
C ASN A 340 -16.19 29.49 28.11
N TRP A 341 -16.37 30.76 27.74
CA TRP A 341 -16.98 31.14 26.47
C TRP A 341 -15.97 31.77 25.52
N SER A 342 -16.11 31.50 24.22
CA SER A 342 -15.36 32.19 23.17
C SER A 342 -15.54 33.70 23.28
N THR A 343 -14.55 34.48 22.86
CA THR A 343 -14.64 35.95 22.91
C THR A 343 -15.42 36.53 21.74
N ILE A 344 -15.49 35.80 20.62
CA ILE A 344 -16.17 36.15 19.38
C ILE A 344 -17.15 35.04 18.96
N ASN A 345 -17.87 35.25 17.87
CA ASN A 345 -18.91 34.36 17.35
C ASN A 345 -18.38 33.22 16.46
N ASP A 346 -17.09 32.93 16.59
CA ASP A 346 -16.46 31.74 16.07
C ASP A 346 -15.70 31.01 17.19
N SER A 347 -15.39 29.74 16.94
CA SER A 347 -14.55 28.90 17.78
C SER A 347 -14.07 27.70 16.96
N ALA A 348 -13.34 26.79 17.60
CA ALA A 348 -12.97 25.51 17.03
C ALA A 348 -13.05 24.42 18.10
N ILE A 349 -13.42 23.21 17.66
CA ILE A 349 -13.44 22.02 18.51
C ILE A 349 -12.72 20.88 17.81
N THR A 350 -11.97 20.10 18.56
CA THR A 350 -11.36 18.87 18.07
C THR A 350 -12.34 17.72 18.24
N LEU A 351 -12.59 17.01 17.14
CA LEU A 351 -13.32 15.75 17.18
C LEU A 351 -12.35 14.65 17.61
N ILE A 352 -12.82 13.77 18.49
CA ILE A 352 -12.09 12.59 18.92
C ILE A 352 -12.97 11.40 18.57
N SER A 353 -12.41 10.47 17.80
CA SER A 353 -13.18 9.36 17.22
C SER A 353 -14.45 9.83 16.51
N GLY A 354 -14.33 10.90 15.72
CA GLY A 354 -15.39 11.45 14.89
C GLY A 354 -16.47 12.23 15.63
N ALA A 355 -16.37 12.48 16.93
CA ALA A 355 -17.40 13.21 17.67
C ALA A 355 -16.81 14.25 18.63
N SER A 356 -17.58 15.31 18.89
CA SER A 356 -17.26 16.29 19.93
C SER A 356 -18.54 16.95 20.46
N ASN A 357 -18.42 17.56 21.64
CA ASN A 357 -19.51 18.27 22.29
C ASN A 357 -19.15 19.74 22.51
N PHE A 358 -20.15 20.60 22.41
CA PHE A 358 -20.03 22.01 22.73
C PHE A 358 -21.38 22.58 23.18
N TYR A 359 -21.37 23.83 23.61
CA TYR A 359 -22.51 24.60 24.06
C TYR A 359 -22.54 25.94 23.33
N TYR A 360 -23.72 26.55 23.28
CA TYR A 360 -23.97 27.83 22.62
C TYR A 360 -24.80 28.75 23.52
N LYS A 361 -24.58 30.06 23.44
CA LYS A 361 -25.43 31.08 24.09
C LYS A 361 -25.50 32.37 23.28
#